data_AF-A0A840TPI7-F1
#
_entry.id   AF-A0A840TPI7-F1
#
_cell.length_a   1.000
_cell.length_b   1.000
_cell.length_c   1.000
_cell.angle_alpha   90.00
_cell.angle_beta   90.00
_cell.angle_gamma   90.00
#
_symmetry.space_group_name_H-M   'P 1'
#
loop_
_entity.id
_entity.type
_entity.pdbx_description
1 polymer ?
#
loop_
_entity_poly.entity_id
_entity_poly.type
_entity_poly.pdbx_seq_one_letter_code
_entity_poly.pdbx_strand_id
1 'polypeptide(L)'
;MERQKSTLVITLRALLAGWIVIVFGTSLLIFFFSPLTYETYHSNPILNALRTVWEIADEMGPAVKLSLVLLFGTFVFLFKERIRQDRVLFYASSIGFALLSMLLVLALLPADLSRGYGVGLTGRRFDGKMMPIYATGAFLGGAAFAYMYRRLSASK
;
A
#
# COMPACT_ATOMS: atom_id res chain seq x y z
N MET A 1 -15.66 -16.37 -22.02
CA MET A 1 -14.21 -16.18 -21.76
C MET A 1 -13.77 -14.72 -21.78
N GLU A 2 -14.24 -13.90 -22.72
CA GLU A 2 -13.78 -12.52 -22.91
C GLU A 2 -14.06 -11.59 -21.71
N ARG A 3 -15.27 -11.67 -21.14
CA ARG A 3 -15.69 -10.90 -19.95
C ARG A 3 -14.84 -11.19 -18.69
N GLN A 4 -14.34 -12.41 -18.57
CA GLN A 4 -13.50 -12.83 -17.44
C GLN A 4 -12.08 -12.26 -17.58
N LYS A 5 -11.51 -12.28 -18.79
CA LYS A 5 -10.22 -11.63 -19.10
C LYS A 5 -10.28 -10.13 -18.80
N SER A 6 -11.37 -9.46 -19.17
CA SER A 6 -11.48 -8.02 -18.89
C SER A 6 -11.54 -7.72 -17.39
N THR A 7 -12.18 -8.57 -16.59
CA THR A 7 -12.34 -8.34 -15.13
C THR A 7 -11.00 -8.51 -14.41
N LEU A 8 -10.21 -9.51 -14.82
CA LEU A 8 -8.87 -9.73 -14.29
C LEU A 8 -7.97 -8.52 -14.53
N VAL A 9 -7.93 -8.01 -15.77
CA VAL A 9 -7.10 -6.84 -16.12
C VAL A 9 -7.48 -5.60 -15.30
N ILE A 10 -8.78 -5.33 -15.10
CA ILE A 10 -9.22 -4.24 -14.22
C ILE A 10 -8.71 -4.44 -12.80
N THR A 11 -8.87 -5.65 -12.27
CA THR A 11 -8.47 -5.98 -10.89
C THR A 11 -6.98 -5.75 -10.70
N LEU A 12 -6.16 -6.23 -11.63
CA LEU A 12 -4.70 -6.07 -11.57
C LEU A 12 -4.27 -4.61 -11.69
N ARG A 13 -4.87 -3.81 -12.59
CA ARG A 13 -4.58 -2.37 -12.71
C ARG A 13 -4.97 -1.60 -11.45
N ALA A 14 -6.13 -1.90 -10.89
CA ALA A 14 -6.57 -1.31 -9.63
C ALA A 14 -5.67 -1.74 -8.47
N LEU A 15 -5.24 -3.00 -8.42
CA LEU A 15 -4.32 -3.52 -7.41
C LEU A 15 -2.97 -2.84 -7.48
N LEU A 16 -2.44 -2.61 -8.69
CA LEU A 16 -1.22 -1.84 -8.89
C LEU A 16 -1.36 -0.41 -8.35
N ALA A 17 -2.47 0.27 -8.64
CA ALA A 17 -2.73 1.60 -8.12
C ALA A 17 -2.79 1.62 -6.58
N GLY A 18 -3.51 0.68 -5.98
CA GLY A 18 -3.57 0.53 -4.53
C GLY A 18 -2.19 0.25 -3.92
N TRP A 19 -1.43 -0.67 -4.50
CA TRP A 19 -0.07 -1.01 -4.05
C TRP A 19 0.91 0.17 -4.13
N ILE A 20 0.90 0.93 -5.24
CA ILE A 20 1.70 2.15 -5.37
C ILE A 20 1.38 3.11 -4.23
N VAL A 21 0.09 3.33 -3.94
CA VAL A 21 -0.32 4.23 -2.86
C VAL A 21 0.06 3.68 -1.49
N ILE A 22 0.00 2.37 -1.25
CA ILE A 22 0.47 1.77 0.01
C ILE A 22 1.96 2.07 0.19
N VAL A 23 2.80 1.80 -0.82
CA VAL A 23 4.26 1.94 -0.71
C VAL A 23 4.65 3.42 -0.67
N PHE A 24 4.34 4.17 -1.73
CA PHE A 24 4.78 5.56 -1.88
C PHE A 24 3.98 6.52 -1.02
N GLY A 25 2.69 6.25 -0.76
CA GLY A 25 1.91 7.03 0.19
C GLY A 25 2.43 6.87 1.62
N THR A 26 2.83 5.65 2.02
CA THR A 26 3.52 5.46 3.31
C THR A 26 4.84 6.21 3.34
N SER A 27 5.67 6.12 2.30
CA SER A 27 6.94 6.86 2.24
C SER A 27 6.75 8.38 2.33
N LEU A 28 5.72 8.92 1.68
CA LEU A 28 5.35 10.33 1.78
C LEU A 28 4.94 10.71 3.20
N LEU A 29 4.17 9.87 3.88
CA LEU A 29 3.80 10.10 5.27
C LEU A 29 5.00 10.00 6.22
N ILE A 30 5.93 9.06 5.98
CA ILE A 30 7.18 8.98 6.74
C ILE A 30 7.98 10.27 6.55
N PHE A 31 8.12 10.76 5.31
CA PHE A 31 8.82 12.02 5.03
C PHE A 31 8.25 13.20 5.82
N PHE A 32 6.92 13.32 5.94
CA PHE A 32 6.29 14.44 6.65
C PHE A 32 6.25 14.28 8.17
N PHE A 33 6.10 13.06 8.68
CA PHE A 33 5.78 12.82 10.09
C PHE A 33 6.88 12.10 10.89
N SER A 34 7.94 11.64 10.22
CA SER A 34 9.10 11.04 10.88
C SER A 34 10.30 12.00 10.83
N PRO A 35 11.01 12.22 11.94
CA PRO A 35 12.19 13.08 12.00
C PRO A 35 13.40 12.34 11.41
N LEU A 36 13.37 12.06 10.12
CA LEU A 36 14.51 11.54 9.38
C LEU A 36 15.27 12.72 8.78
N THR A 37 16.57 12.78 9.03
CA THR A 37 17.44 13.80 8.45
C THR A 37 17.72 13.41 7.00
N TYR A 38 17.26 14.21 6.05
CA TYR A 38 17.48 13.97 4.63
C TYR A 38 18.46 14.99 4.06
N GLU A 39 19.36 14.53 3.20
CA GLU A 39 20.26 15.41 2.48
C GLU A 39 19.47 16.23 1.44
N THR A 40 19.67 17.54 1.45
CA THR A 40 19.14 18.43 0.41
C THR A 40 20.07 18.42 -0.78
N TYR A 41 19.62 17.85 -1.90
CA TYR A 41 20.44 17.69 -3.11
C TYR A 41 20.26 18.84 -4.12
N HIS A 42 19.12 19.52 -4.09
CA HIS A 42 18.79 20.63 -4.98
C HIS A 42 18.24 21.84 -4.21
N SER A 43 18.27 23.02 -4.84
CA SER A 43 17.59 24.21 -4.31
C SER A 43 16.06 24.14 -4.39
N ASN A 44 15.53 23.21 -5.20
CA ASN A 44 14.09 23.03 -5.36
C ASN A 44 13.51 22.10 -4.28
N PRO A 45 12.64 22.60 -3.39
CA PRO A 45 12.09 21.81 -2.29
C PRO A 45 11.18 20.67 -2.75
N ILE A 46 10.49 20.82 -3.88
CA ILE A 46 9.58 19.79 -4.41
C ILE A 46 10.39 18.61 -4.95
N LEU A 47 11.48 18.87 -5.69
CA LEU A 47 12.34 17.82 -6.22
C LEU A 47 13.03 17.04 -5.09
N ASN A 48 13.46 17.74 -4.03
CA ASN A 48 14.00 17.08 -2.84
C ASN A 48 12.94 16.17 -2.20
N ALA A 49 11.72 16.66 -1.99
CA ALA A 49 10.65 15.86 -1.40
C ALA A 49 10.34 14.60 -2.22
N LEU A 50 10.19 14.72 -3.55
CA LEU A 50 9.92 13.57 -4.43
C LEU A 50 11.06 12.54 -4.39
N ARG A 51 12.30 13.02 -4.45
CA ARG A 51 13.49 12.16 -4.37
C ARG A 51 13.57 11.45 -3.03
N THR A 52 13.37 12.17 -1.92
CA THR A 52 13.38 11.57 -0.58
C THR A 52 12.29 10.52 -0.41
N VAL A 53 11.09 10.77 -0.92
CA VAL A 53 9.99 9.77 -0.90
C VAL A 53 10.38 8.53 -1.69
N TRP A 54 11.07 8.71 -2.82
CA TRP A 54 11.60 7.62 -3.61
C TRP A 54 12.66 6.82 -2.85
N GLU A 55 13.62 7.48 -2.21
CA GLU A 55 14.67 6.86 -1.41
C GLU A 55 14.09 6.06 -0.23
N ILE A 56 13.11 6.61 0.50
CA ILE A 56 12.40 5.86 1.57
C ILE A 56 11.70 4.63 0.98
N ALA A 57 11.07 4.78 -0.18
CA ALA A 57 10.43 3.65 -0.85
C ALA A 57 11.46 2.60 -1.28
N ASP A 58 12.65 2.98 -1.74
CA ASP A 58 13.72 2.05 -2.12
C ASP A 58 14.39 1.36 -0.93
N GLU A 59 14.45 2.02 0.23
CA GLU A 59 14.88 1.39 1.48
C GLU A 59 13.91 0.30 1.94
N MET A 60 12.62 0.43 1.63
CA MET A 60 11.65 -0.64 1.86
C MET A 60 12.02 -1.87 1.03
N GLY A 61 12.34 -2.96 1.73
CA GLY A 61 12.80 -4.21 1.13
C GLY A 61 11.81 -4.80 0.12
N PRO A 62 12.30 -5.48 -0.93
CA PRO A 62 11.43 -6.09 -1.94
C PRO A 62 10.45 -7.10 -1.36
N ALA A 63 10.87 -7.86 -0.32
CA ALA A 63 10.01 -8.82 0.37
C ALA A 63 8.79 -8.16 1.02
N VAL A 64 8.95 -6.97 1.61
CA VAL A 64 7.84 -6.19 2.19
C VAL A 64 6.84 -5.80 1.11
N LYS A 65 7.33 -5.17 0.03
CA LYS A 65 6.51 -4.70 -1.09
C LYS A 65 5.72 -5.82 -1.74
N LEU A 66 6.37 -6.97 -1.96
CA LEU A 66 5.75 -8.16 -2.54
C LEU A 66 4.73 -8.78 -1.59
N SER A 67 5.05 -8.89 -0.29
CA SER A 67 4.13 -9.47 0.70
C SER A 67 2.84 -8.65 0.80
N LEU A 68 2.95 -7.32 0.79
CA LEU A 68 1.78 -6.43 0.81
C LEU A 68 0.86 -6.66 -0.39
N VAL A 69 1.40 -6.68 -1.62
CA VAL A 69 0.56 -6.87 -2.82
C VAL A 69 0.01 -8.29 -2.93
N LEU A 70 0.78 -9.31 -2.52
CA LEU A 70 0.34 -10.70 -2.55
C LEU A 70 -0.80 -10.95 -1.57
N LEU A 71 -0.68 -10.49 -0.32
CA LEU A 71 -1.75 -10.62 0.67
C LEU A 71 -2.98 -9.80 0.28
N PHE A 72 -2.79 -8.53 -0.10
CA PHE A 72 -3.91 -7.68 -0.48
C PHE A 72 -4.62 -8.19 -1.73
N GLY A 73 -3.85 -8.58 -2.74
CA GLY A 73 -4.35 -9.24 -3.95
C GLY A 73 -5.13 -10.51 -3.61
N THR A 74 -4.58 -11.38 -2.77
CA THR A 74 -5.26 -12.61 -2.32
C THR A 74 -6.62 -12.32 -1.70
N PHE A 75 -6.70 -11.39 -0.74
CA PHE A 75 -7.98 -11.02 -0.12
C PHE A 75 -8.97 -10.47 -1.13
N VAL A 76 -8.54 -9.54 -1.99
CA VAL A 76 -9.40 -9.00 -3.05
C VAL A 76 -9.90 -10.11 -3.97
N PHE A 77 -9.04 -11.05 -4.40
CA PHE A 77 -9.45 -12.13 -5.30
C PHE A 77 -10.43 -13.11 -4.66
N LEU A 78 -10.23 -13.46 -3.38
CA LEU A 78 -11.10 -14.38 -2.65
C LEU A 78 -12.48 -13.78 -2.38
N PHE A 79 -12.56 -12.48 -2.13
CA PHE A 79 -13.80 -11.85 -1.68
C PHE A 79 -14.48 -10.94 -2.71
N LYS A 80 -13.89 -10.71 -3.90
CA LYS A 80 -14.45 -9.80 -4.93
C LYS A 80 -15.91 -10.10 -5.31
N GLU A 81 -16.31 -11.36 -5.41
CA GLU A 81 -17.66 -11.72 -5.87
C GLU A 81 -18.73 -11.40 -4.81
N ARG A 82 -18.35 -11.37 -3.53
CA ARG A 82 -19.29 -11.14 -2.41
C ARG A 82 -19.55 -9.66 -2.12
N ILE A 83 -18.67 -8.77 -2.58
CA ILE A 83 -18.60 -7.37 -2.12
C ILE A 83 -18.97 -6.38 -3.26
N ARG A 84 -19.25 -6.88 -4.47
CA ARG A 84 -19.38 -6.05 -5.68
C ARG A 84 -20.61 -5.14 -5.76
N GLN A 85 -21.66 -5.39 -4.98
CA GLN A 85 -22.96 -4.74 -5.18
C GLN A 85 -23.10 -3.39 -4.44
N ASP A 86 -22.50 -3.25 -3.26
CA ASP A 86 -22.59 -2.02 -2.46
C ASP A 86 -21.29 -1.21 -2.54
N ARG A 87 -21.40 0.06 -2.95
CA ARG A 87 -20.25 0.98 -3.04
C ARG A 87 -19.55 1.12 -1.70
N VAL A 88 -20.29 1.44 -0.64
CA VAL A 88 -19.73 1.71 0.68
C VAL A 88 -19.05 0.45 1.21
N LEU A 89 -19.71 -0.70 1.07
CA LEU A 89 -19.15 -1.97 1.49
C LEU A 89 -17.88 -2.33 0.71
N PHE A 90 -17.83 -2.02 -0.58
CA PHE A 90 -16.65 -2.24 -1.42
C PHE A 90 -15.44 -1.40 -1.00
N TYR A 91 -15.64 -0.12 -0.71
CA TYR A 91 -14.58 0.73 -0.16
C TYR A 91 -14.13 0.24 1.23
N ALA A 92 -15.09 0.02 2.14
CA ALA A 92 -14.81 -0.43 3.50
C ALA A 92 -14.02 -1.75 3.52
N SER A 93 -14.43 -2.73 2.70
CA SER A 93 -13.75 -4.01 2.62
C SER A 93 -12.37 -3.90 1.97
N SER A 94 -12.21 -3.06 0.93
CA SER A 94 -10.91 -2.84 0.29
C SER A 94 -9.90 -2.21 1.25
N ILE A 95 -10.36 -1.23 2.04
CA ILE A 95 -9.59 -0.62 3.12
C ILE A 95 -9.25 -1.67 4.19
N GLY A 96 -10.24 -2.45 4.64
CA GLY A 96 -10.05 -3.52 5.62
C GLY A 96 -9.02 -4.56 5.18
N PHE A 97 -9.05 -4.97 3.91
CA PHE A 97 -8.07 -5.91 3.36
C PHE A 97 -6.67 -5.32 3.27
N ALA A 98 -6.53 -4.05 2.87
CA ALA A 98 -5.22 -3.40 2.86
C ALA A 98 -4.64 -3.26 4.28
N LEU A 99 -5.46 -2.89 5.26
CA LEU A 99 -5.08 -2.83 6.68
C LEU A 99 -4.69 -4.21 7.22
N LEU A 100 -5.50 -5.24 6.93
CA LEU A 100 -5.21 -6.60 7.35
C LEU A 100 -3.91 -7.12 6.74
N SER A 101 -3.68 -6.88 5.45
CA SER A 101 -2.42 -7.22 4.79
C SER A 101 -1.24 -6.54 5.46
N MET A 102 -1.35 -5.24 5.75
CA MET A 102 -0.32 -4.50 6.49
C MET A 102 -0.02 -5.14 7.85
N LEU A 103 -1.06 -5.45 8.63
CA LEU A 103 -0.90 -6.07 9.96
C LEU A 103 -0.25 -7.44 9.87
N LEU A 104 -0.64 -8.25 8.88
CA LEU A 104 -0.05 -9.57 8.65
C LEU A 104 1.42 -9.47 8.24
N VAL A 105 1.80 -8.50 7.42
CA VAL A 105 3.21 -8.26 7.08
C VAL A 105 3.99 -7.88 8.33
N LEU A 106 3.52 -6.96 9.16
CA LEU A 106 4.19 -6.60 10.42
C LEU A 106 4.33 -7.79 11.39
N ALA A 107 3.27 -8.59 11.49
CA ALA A 107 3.21 -9.71 12.41
C ALA A 107 4.11 -10.88 11.99
N LEU A 108 4.10 -11.23 10.69
CA LEU A 108 4.62 -12.49 10.19
C LEU A 108 5.95 -12.36 9.44
N LEU A 109 6.25 -11.20 8.84
CA LEU A 109 7.47 -11.06 8.05
C LEU A 109 8.70 -11.18 8.99
N PRO A 110 9.66 -12.06 8.67
CA PRO A 110 10.90 -12.19 9.42
C PRO A 110 11.73 -10.91 9.41
N ALA A 111 12.54 -10.69 10.45
CA ALA A 111 13.26 -9.42 10.63
C ALA A 111 14.31 -9.16 9.53
N ASP A 112 15.00 -10.21 9.09
CA ASP A 112 15.94 -10.24 7.98
C ASP A 112 15.31 -9.85 6.64
N LEU A 113 14.00 -10.09 6.46
CA LEU A 113 13.26 -9.73 5.25
C LEU A 113 12.49 -8.40 5.37
N SER A 114 12.54 -7.76 6.53
CA SER A 114 11.73 -6.57 6.85
C SER A 114 12.48 -5.24 6.68
N ARG A 115 13.59 -5.19 5.93
CA ARG A 115 14.39 -3.95 5.74
C ARG A 115 13.49 -2.74 5.42
N GLY A 116 13.69 -1.64 6.14
CA GLY A 116 12.95 -0.38 5.90
C GLY A 116 11.47 -0.42 6.29
N TYR A 117 11.01 -1.46 7.00
CA TYR A 117 9.62 -1.60 7.43
C TYR A 117 9.46 -2.35 8.76
N GLY A 118 8.50 -1.97 9.60
CA GLY A 118 8.18 -2.71 10.84
C GLY A 118 9.41 -2.95 11.72
N VAL A 119 9.70 -4.23 12.02
CA VAL A 119 10.85 -4.62 12.85
C VAL A 119 12.19 -4.27 12.20
N GLY A 120 12.29 -4.28 10.87
CA GLY A 120 13.53 -3.93 10.17
C GLY A 120 13.77 -2.42 10.04
N LEU A 121 12.79 -1.59 10.39
CA LEU A 121 12.96 -0.12 10.52
C LEU A 121 13.11 0.32 11.97
N THR A 122 12.29 -0.24 12.87
CA THR A 122 12.11 0.29 14.23
C THR A 122 12.66 -0.62 15.33
N GLY A 123 13.08 -1.84 14.99
CA GLY A 123 13.41 -2.88 15.97
C GLY A 123 12.18 -3.50 16.66
N ARG A 124 10.96 -3.05 16.34
CA ARG A 124 9.69 -3.57 16.90
C ARG A 124 8.71 -3.91 15.79
N ARG A 125 7.94 -4.99 15.95
CA ARG A 125 6.89 -5.35 14.97
C ARG A 125 5.78 -4.31 14.90
N PHE A 126 5.35 -3.84 16.07
CA PHE A 126 4.29 -2.85 16.22
C PHE A 126 4.85 -1.65 17.00
N ASP A 127 5.50 -0.74 16.28
CA ASP A 127 5.95 0.51 16.85
C ASP A 127 4.80 1.53 16.91
N GLY A 128 4.61 2.17 18.07
CA GLY A 128 3.49 3.09 18.30
C GLY A 128 3.54 4.38 17.47
N LYS A 129 4.72 4.79 16.98
CA LYS A 129 4.86 5.97 16.12
C LYS A 129 4.65 5.62 14.64
N MET A 130 5.19 4.49 14.19
CA MET A 130 5.09 4.08 12.78
C MET A 130 3.76 3.41 12.43
N MET A 131 3.09 2.73 13.37
CA MET A 131 1.84 2.03 13.10
C MET A 131 0.74 2.95 12.52
N PRO A 132 0.47 4.16 13.06
CA PRO A 132 -0.51 5.07 12.47
C PRO A 132 -0.16 5.49 11.03
N ILE A 133 1.14 5.67 10.74
CA ILE A 133 1.63 6.01 9.40
C ILE A 133 1.35 4.86 8.43
N TYR A 134 1.70 3.62 8.81
CA TYR A 134 1.43 2.43 8.00
C TYR A 134 -0.06 2.19 7.79
N ALA A 135 -0.87 2.39 8.84
CA ALA A 135 -2.32 2.25 8.77
C ALA A 135 -2.93 3.30 7.81
N THR A 136 -2.44 4.53 7.84
CA THR A 136 -2.91 5.60 6.93
C THR A 136 -2.52 5.29 5.48
N GLY A 137 -1.28 4.85 5.23
CA GLY A 137 -0.86 4.41 3.90
C GLY A 137 -1.69 3.24 3.37
N ALA A 138 -1.95 2.23 4.21
CA ALA A 138 -2.82 1.10 3.88
C ALA A 138 -4.27 1.53 3.61
N PHE A 139 -4.81 2.44 4.43
CA PHE A 139 -6.14 3.01 4.25
C PHE A 139 -6.28 3.71 2.89
N LEU A 140 -5.35 4.61 2.58
CA LEU A 140 -5.33 5.32 1.29
C LEU A 140 -5.17 4.35 0.13
N GLY A 141 -4.33 3.32 0.29
CA GLY A 141 -4.14 2.25 -0.69
C GLY A 141 -5.40 1.45 -1.00
N GLY A 142 -6.12 1.02 0.04
CA GLY A 142 -7.40 0.33 -0.12
C GLY A 142 -8.46 1.21 -0.78
N ALA A 143 -8.51 2.50 -0.42
CA ALA A 143 -9.41 3.46 -1.05
C ALA A 143 -9.06 3.72 -2.53
N ALA A 144 -7.77 3.83 -2.85
CA ALA A 144 -7.27 4.01 -4.22
C ALA A 144 -7.58 2.79 -5.10
N PHE A 145 -7.39 1.58 -4.58
CA PHE A 145 -7.82 0.35 -5.24
C PHE A 145 -9.31 0.40 -5.56
N ALA A 146 -10.15 0.69 -4.55
CA ALA A 146 -11.60 0.69 -4.71
C ALA A 146 -12.06 1.73 -5.74
N TYR A 147 -11.50 2.93 -5.69
CA TYR A 147 -11.75 3.99 -6.65
C TYR A 147 -11.36 3.57 -8.07
N MET A 148 -10.13 3.10 -8.26
CA MET A 148 -9.63 2.76 -9.59
C MET A 148 -10.38 1.58 -10.20
N TYR A 149 -10.71 0.56 -9.40
CA TYR A 149 -11.50 -0.58 -9.83
C TYR A 149 -12.87 -0.15 -10.38
N ARG A 150 -13.57 0.71 -9.64
CA ARG A 150 -14.90 1.20 -10.05
C ARG A 150 -14.82 2.10 -11.27
N ARG A 151 -13.81 2.99 -11.32
CA ARG A 151 -13.59 3.88 -12.47
C ARG A 151 -13.36 3.09 -13.76
N LEU A 152 -12.46 2.11 -13.72
CA LEU A 152 -12.17 1.25 -14.87
C LEU A 152 -13.34 0.34 -15.24
N SER A 153 -14.16 -0.08 -14.27
CA SER A 153 -15.33 -0.93 -14.52
C SER A 153 -16.47 -0.16 -15.17
N ALA A 154 -16.58 1.15 -14.91
CA ALA A 154 -17.59 2.03 -15.51
C ALA A 154 -17.22 2.51 -16.92
N SER A 155 -15.96 2.37 -17.34
CA SER A 155 -15.48 2.73 -18.68
C SER A 155 -15.59 1.60 -19.71
N LYS A 156 -16.26 0.50 -19.37
CA LYS A 156 -16.60 -0.60 -20.27
C LYS A 156 -18.09 -0.62 -20.54
#